data_AF-A0A6I5XYY1-F1
#
_entry.id   AF-A0A6I5XYY1-F1
#
_cell.length_a   1.000
_cell.length_b   1.000
_cell.length_c   1.000
_cell.angle_alpha   90.00
_cell.angle_beta   90.00
_cell.angle_gamma   90.00
#
_symmetry.space_group_name_H-M   'P 1'
#
loop_
_entity.id
_entity.type
_entity.pdbx_description
1 polymer ?
#
loop_
_entity_poly.entity_id
_entity_poly.type
_entity_poly.pdbx_seq_one_letter_code
_entity_poly.pdbx_strand_id
1 'polypeptide(L)'
;MHDSTYGSLLKMKDGNGQYIIQPDFKSGEGDLLRGKRVNTSDFMDTLAAGKCAALFGDFSNFIIADRGGISLRRLNELYAETGEVGYLMWLRVDALLLETDAIKQLKTAAS
;
A
#
# COMPACT_ATOMS: atom_id res chain seq x y z
N MET A 1 3.72 2.67 2.63
CA MET A 1 4.91 3.14 1.88
C MET A 1 5.39 2.04 0.94
N HIS A 2 6.22 2.30 -0.06
CA HIS A 2 6.79 1.23 -0.88
C HIS A 2 7.89 0.46 -0.11
N ASP A 3 8.09 -0.83 -0.39
CA ASP A 3 9.07 -1.67 0.31
C ASP A 3 10.51 -1.15 0.16
N SER A 4 10.90 -0.75 -1.05
CA SER A 4 12.22 -0.14 -1.29
C SER A 4 12.46 1.18 -0.52
N THR A 5 11.39 1.96 -0.30
CA THR A 5 11.43 3.17 0.53
C THR A 5 11.65 2.81 1.99
N TYR A 6 10.98 1.75 2.48
CA TYR A 6 11.18 1.22 3.83
C TYR A 6 12.60 0.66 4.03
N GLY A 7 13.13 -0.09 3.05
CA GLY A 7 14.50 -0.58 3.08
C GLY A 7 15.55 0.55 3.11
N SER A 8 15.26 1.69 2.49
CA SER A 8 16.10 2.89 2.57
C SER A 8 16.02 3.55 3.95
N LEU A 9 14.83 3.56 4.56
CA LEU A 9 14.61 4.06 5.92
C LEU A 9 15.39 3.25 6.96
N LEU A 10 15.41 1.92 6.84
CA LEU A 10 16.18 1.02 7.71
C LEU A 10 17.70 1.22 7.60
N LYS A 11 18.19 1.74 6.48
CA LYS A 11 19.62 2.00 6.25
C LYS A 11 20.10 3.34 6.82
N MET A 12 19.20 4.18 7.35
CA MET A 12 19.58 5.47 7.92
C MET A 12 20.39 5.29 9.21
N LYS A 13 21.49 6.04 9.29
CA LYS A 13 22.43 6.02 10.41
C LYS A 13 22.52 7.37 11.09
N ASP A 14 22.84 7.38 12.38
CA ASP A 14 23.21 8.57 13.12
C ASP A 14 24.64 9.03 12.78
N GLY A 15 25.07 10.15 13.37
CA GLY A 15 26.43 10.68 13.20
C GLY A 15 27.55 9.77 13.73
N ASN A 16 27.20 8.75 14.51
CA ASN A 16 28.12 7.76 15.07
C ASN A 16 28.10 6.43 14.28
N GLY A 17 27.37 6.37 13.16
CA GLY A 17 27.27 5.20 12.30
C GLY A 17 26.31 4.11 12.78
N GLN A 18 25.54 4.35 13.85
CA GLN A 18 24.52 3.42 14.35
C GLN A 18 23.20 3.60 13.59
N TYR A 19 22.49 2.50 13.34
CA TYR A 19 21.17 2.56 12.70
C TYR A 19 20.14 3.22 13.61
N ILE A 20 19.42 4.19 13.07
CA ILE A 20 18.39 4.95 13.80
C ILE A 20 17.19 4.07 14.11
N ILE A 21 16.82 3.21 13.17
CA ILE A 21 15.70 2.29 13.28
C ILE A 21 16.27 0.89 13.41
N GLN A 22 15.94 0.24 14.51
CA GLN A 22 16.29 -1.15 14.75
C GLN A 22 15.02 -1.97 14.61
N PRO A 23 14.96 -2.90 13.64
CA PRO A 23 13.82 -3.80 13.51
C PRO A 23 13.71 -4.67 14.76
N ASP A 24 12.51 -4.77 15.30
CA ASP A 24 12.24 -5.63 16.45
C ASP A 24 11.92 -7.04 15.96
N PHE A 25 12.95 -7.89 15.92
CA PHE A 25 12.82 -9.29 15.53
C PHE A 25 12.16 -10.16 16.62
N LYS A 26 11.88 -9.63 17.82
CA LYS A 26 11.46 -10.43 18.98
C LYS A 26 9.96 -10.37 19.28
N SER A 27 9.29 -9.26 18.98
CA SER A 27 7.93 -9.03 19.50
C SER A 27 6.80 -9.64 18.67
N GLY A 28 7.04 -10.07 17.43
CA GLY A 28 5.98 -10.60 16.56
C GLY A 28 4.85 -9.60 16.24
N GLU A 29 4.94 -8.37 16.74
CA GLU A 29 3.95 -7.29 16.55
C GLU A 29 4.10 -6.57 15.20
N GLY A 30 5.02 -7.04 14.35
CA GLY A 30 5.39 -6.41 13.10
C GLY A 30 6.29 -5.20 13.31
N ASP A 31 6.74 -4.60 12.21
CA ASP A 31 7.66 -3.48 12.26
C ASP A 31 6.98 -2.20 12.77
N LEU A 32 7.51 -1.66 13.87
CA LEU A 32 7.03 -0.43 14.50
C LEU A 32 8.00 0.73 14.23
N LEU A 33 7.51 1.80 13.63
CA LEU A 33 8.21 3.07 13.53
C LEU A 33 7.71 4.00 14.64
N ARG A 34 8.54 4.24 15.66
CA ARG A 34 8.18 5.08 16.83
C ARG A 34 6.83 4.71 17.46
N GLY A 35 6.56 3.40 17.60
CA GLY A 35 5.32 2.88 18.19
C GLY A 35 4.09 3.01 17.27
N LYS A 36 4.29 3.16 15.96
CA LYS A 36 3.23 3.14 14.93
C LYS A 36 3.53 2.01 13.95
N ARG A 37 2.49 1.27 13.56
CA ARG A 37 2.61 0.18 12.60
C ARG A 37 3.01 0.70 11.23
N VAL A 38 3.93 0.00 10.60
CA VAL A 38 4.35 0.27 9.21
C VAL A 38 3.71 -0.74 8.28
N ASN A 39 2.97 -0.25 7.28
CA ASN A 39 2.43 -1.07 6.20
C ASN A 39 3.15 -0.74 4.89
N THR A 40 3.67 -1.77 4.24
CA THR A 40 4.25 -1.69 2.90
C THR A 40 3.21 -2.08 1.84
N SER A 41 3.26 -1.42 0.68
CA SER A 41 2.37 -1.68 -0.45
C SER A 41 3.09 -1.31 -1.74
N ASP A 42 3.04 -2.20 -2.73
CA ASP A 42 3.66 -2.01 -4.05
C ASP A 42 2.93 -0.94 -4.88
N PHE A 43 1.73 -0.54 -4.47
CA PHE A 43 0.96 0.53 -5.12
C PHE A 43 1.40 1.95 -4.69
N MET A 44 2.29 2.07 -3.71
CA MET A 44 2.88 3.35 -3.33
C MET A 44 4.05 3.70 -4.26
N ASP A 45 4.23 4.99 -4.57
CA ASP A 45 5.39 5.43 -5.35
C ASP A 45 6.71 5.08 -4.64
N THR A 46 7.73 4.75 -5.44
CA THR A 46 9.11 4.64 -4.98
C THR A 46 9.71 6.02 -4.71
N LEU A 47 10.83 6.06 -3.99
CA LEU A 47 11.54 7.30 -3.65
C LEU A 47 12.12 7.96 -4.93
N ALA A 48 11.37 8.89 -5.51
CA ALA A 48 11.77 9.69 -6.68
C ALA A 48 11.34 11.16 -6.49
N ALA A 49 11.93 12.09 -7.24
CA ALA A 49 11.64 13.52 -7.12
C ALA A 49 10.16 13.85 -7.41
N GLY A 50 9.53 14.67 -6.56
CA GLY A 50 8.13 15.07 -6.70
C GLY A 50 7.09 13.97 -6.46
N LYS A 51 7.50 12.78 -6.00
CA LYS A 51 6.60 11.64 -5.69
C LYS A 51 6.23 11.58 -4.21
N CYS A 52 5.12 10.89 -3.92
CA CYS A 52 4.67 10.67 -2.55
C CYS A 52 5.34 9.41 -1.98
N ALA A 53 6.41 9.57 -1.21
CA ALA A 53 7.20 8.46 -0.68
C ALA A 53 6.48 7.69 0.44
N ALA A 54 5.68 8.38 1.26
CA ALA A 54 4.95 7.76 2.37
C ALA A 54 3.68 8.54 2.70
N LEU A 55 2.70 7.83 3.26
CA LEU A 55 1.51 8.40 3.89
C LEU A 55 1.57 8.08 5.39
N PHE A 56 1.20 9.04 6.22
CA PHE A 56 1.14 8.89 7.67
C PHE A 56 -0.10 9.57 8.21
N GLY A 57 -0.86 8.87 9.05
CA GLY A 57 -2.10 9.40 9.58
C GLY A 57 -3.02 8.30 10.09
N ASP A 58 -4.24 8.71 10.42
CA ASP A 58 -5.31 7.79 10.79
C ASP A 58 -6.10 7.39 9.53
N PHE A 59 -6.05 6.10 9.20
CA PHE A 59 -6.77 5.51 8.07
C PHE A 59 -8.13 4.93 8.49
N SER A 60 -8.52 5.00 9.76
CA SER A 60 -9.82 4.48 10.23
C SER A 60 -11.02 5.16 9.56
N ASN A 61 -10.85 6.38 9.07
CA ASN A 61 -11.87 7.13 8.32
C ASN A 61 -11.72 7.02 6.78
N PHE A 62 -10.88 6.09 6.30
CA PHE A 62 -10.80 5.75 4.87
C PHE A 62 -11.80 4.63 4.58
N ILE A 63 -12.93 4.99 3.97
CA ILE A 63 -14.02 4.05 3.71
C ILE A 63 -13.81 3.43 2.33
N ILE A 64 -13.76 2.11 2.29
CA ILE A 64 -13.85 1.32 1.06
C ILE A 64 -15.26 0.73 1.01
N ALA A 65 -15.98 1.01 -0.07
CA ALA A 65 -17.36 0.57 -0.27
C ALA A 65 -17.46 -0.40 -1.45
N ASP A 66 -17.78 -1.66 -1.15
CA ASP A 66 -18.03 -2.68 -2.17
C ASP A 66 -19.48 -2.61 -2.65
N ARG A 67 -19.68 -2.35 -3.95
CA ARG A 67 -21.00 -2.21 -4.57
C ARG A 67 -21.42 -3.51 -5.25
N GLY A 68 -21.79 -4.47 -4.41
CA GLY A 68 -22.23 -5.81 -4.80
C GLY A 68 -21.15 -6.86 -4.54
N GLY A 69 -21.53 -8.13 -4.62
CA GLY A 69 -20.58 -9.22 -4.50
C GLY A 69 -19.68 -9.35 -5.73
N ILE A 70 -18.49 -9.90 -5.54
CA ILE A 70 -17.66 -10.38 -6.64
C ILE A 70 -18.45 -11.43 -7.42
N SER A 71 -18.62 -11.22 -8.73
CA SER A 71 -19.23 -12.23 -9.60
C SER A 71 -18.19 -12.80 -10.55
N LEU A 72 -18.00 -14.12 -10.50
CA LEU A 72 -17.19 -14.88 -11.44
C LEU A 72 -18.10 -15.70 -12.34
N ARG A 73 -17.95 -15.55 -13.66
CA ARG A 73 -18.71 -16.31 -14.66
C ARG A 73 -17.74 -17.04 -15.57
N ARG A 74 -18.01 -18.32 -15.78
CA ARG A 74 -17.36 -19.12 -16.82
C ARG A 74 -18.12 -18.90 -18.13
N LEU A 75 -17.40 -18.45 -19.15
CA LEU A 75 -17.92 -18.23 -20.50
C LEU A 75 -17.66 -19.50 -21.32
N ASN A 76 -18.69 -20.35 -21.43
CA ASN A 76 -18.61 -21.61 -22.17
C ASN A 76 -18.89 -21.44 -23.67
N GLU A 77 -19.80 -20.56 -24.03
CA GLU A 77 -20.35 -20.48 -25.40
C GLU A 77 -19.49 -19.60 -26.31
N LEU A 78 -18.94 -18.49 -25.78
CA LEU A 78 -18.17 -17.52 -26.58
C LEU A 78 -16.85 -18.07 -27.13
N TYR A 79 -16.31 -19.11 -26.48
CA TYR A 79 -15.00 -19.70 -26.79
C TYR A 79 -15.10 -21.19 -27.19
N ALA A 80 -16.32 -21.67 -27.45
CA ALA A 80 -16.55 -23.06 -27.81
C ALA A 80 -15.90 -23.45 -29.15
N GLU A 81 -15.87 -22.53 -30.13
CA GLU A 81 -15.30 -22.77 -31.46
C GLU A 81 -13.78 -22.96 -31.45
N THR A 82 -13.07 -22.31 -30.50
CA THR A 82 -11.62 -22.42 -30.33
C THR A 82 -11.21 -23.44 -29.27
N GLY A 83 -12.18 -24.03 -28.54
CA GLY A 83 -11.94 -24.99 -27.47
C GLY A 83 -11.39 -24.38 -26.17
N GLU A 84 -11.52 -23.05 -26.01
CA GLU A 84 -10.99 -22.31 -24.86
C GLU A 84 -12.06 -22.09 -23.78
N VAL A 85 -11.62 -21.78 -22.55
CA VAL A 85 -12.52 -21.45 -21.43
C VAL A 85 -12.27 -20.02 -20.99
N GLY A 86 -13.25 -19.14 -21.19
CA GLY A 86 -13.19 -17.77 -20.70
C GLY A 86 -13.66 -17.65 -19.25
N TYR A 87 -13.00 -16.81 -18.46
CA TYR A 87 -13.46 -16.41 -17.13
C TYR A 87 -13.66 -14.90 -17.10
N LEU A 88 -14.83 -14.47 -16.65
CA LEU A 88 -15.18 -13.07 -16.49
C LEU A 88 -15.44 -12.78 -15.02
N MET A 89 -14.61 -11.92 -14.43
CA MET A 89 -14.76 -11.46 -13.06
C MET A 89 -15.20 -10.00 -13.06
N TRP A 90 -16.26 -9.70 -12.32
CA TRP A 90 -16.74 -8.35 -12.09
C TRP A 90 -16.67 -8.02 -10.61
N LEU A 91 -16.10 -6.85 -10.32
CA LEU A 91 -16.05 -6.25 -9.01
C LEU A 91 -16.26 -4.74 -9.18
N ARG A 92 -17.04 -4.14 -8.27
CA ARG A 92 -17.23 -2.69 -8.19
C ARG A 92 -16.87 -2.24 -6.79
N VAL A 93 -15.80 -1.47 -6.69
CA VAL A 93 -15.32 -0.88 -5.45
C VAL A 93 -15.29 0.62 -5.63
N ASP A 94 -15.63 1.35 -4.58
CA ASP A 94 -15.41 2.79 -4.46
C ASP A 94 -14.65 3.08 -3.16
N ALA A 95 -13.99 4.22 -3.08
CA ALA A 95 -13.28 4.63 -1.87
C ALA A 95 -13.44 6.13 -1.61
N LEU A 96 -13.65 6.48 -0.35
CA LEU A 96 -13.78 7.86 0.10
C LEU A 96 -12.95 8.10 1.36
N LEU A 97 -12.17 9.18 1.34
CA LEU A 97 -11.53 9.71 2.53
C LEU A 97 -12.44 10.76 3.17
N LEU A 98 -13.05 10.43 4.31
CA LEU A 98 -13.96 11.36 5.01
C LEU A 98 -13.21 12.56 5.59
N GLU A 99 -12.08 12.30 6.25
CA GLU A 99 -11.28 13.32 6.92
C GLU A 99 -9.96 13.50 6.18
N THR A 100 -9.88 14.53 5.35
CA THR A 100 -8.68 14.77 4.54
C THR A 100 -7.50 15.28 5.36
N ASP A 101 -7.75 15.87 6.52
CA ASP A 101 -6.68 16.38 7.39
C ASP A 101 -5.99 15.26 8.20
N ALA A 102 -6.66 14.11 8.37
CA ALA A 102 -6.19 12.98 9.15
C ALA A 102 -4.99 12.25 8.53
N ILE A 103 -4.77 12.39 7.22
CA ILE A 103 -3.69 11.73 6.48
C ILE A 103 -2.76 12.78 5.88
N LYS A 104 -1.47 12.68 6.21
CA LYS A 104 -0.40 13.51 5.66
C LYS A 104 0.46 12.70 4.71
N GLN A 105 0.84 13.36 3.62
CA GLN A 105 1.76 12.81 2.62
C GLN A 105 3.16 13.38 2.79
N LEU A 106 4.16 12.49 2.76
CA LEU A 106 5.55 12.87 2.64
C LEU A 106 5.91 12.92 1.16
N LYS A 107 5.86 14.13 0.60
CA LYS A 107 6.29 14.38 -0.77
C LYS A 107 7.78 14.71 -0.78
N THR A 108 8.55 14.03 -1.62
CA THR A 108 9.93 14.42 -1.88
C THR A 108 9.96 15.75 -2.61
N ALA A 109 10.98 16.57 -2.32
CA ALA A 109 11.15 17.84 -3.03
C ALA A 109 11.17 17.59 -4.55
N ALA A 110 10.46 18.44 -5.30
CA ALA A 110 10.68 18.52 -6.73
C ALA A 110 12.06 19.16 -6.94
N SER A 111 12.87 18.55 -7.79
CA SER A 111 14.14 19.14 -8.25
C SER A 111 13.87 20.38 -9.09
#